data_AF-A0A949CRV5-F1
#
_entry.id   AF-A0A949CRV5-F1
#
_cell.length_a   1.000
_cell.length_b   1.000
_cell.length_c   1.000
_cell.angle_alpha   90.00
_cell.angle_beta   90.00
_cell.angle_gamma   90.00
#
_symmetry.space_group_name_H-M   'P 1'
#
loop_
_entity.id
_entity.type
_entity.pdbx_description
1 polymer ?
#
loop_
_entity_poly.entity_id
_entity_poly.type
_entity_poly.pdbx_seq_one_letter_code
_entity_poly.pdbx_strand_id
1 'polypeptide(L)'
;MVSTNLFFHSCQFGLILLLSLGCSGVISFQATGNPDPSIEKDIPIKVSEANTDLVSGAKVIASGNLVDGEHPTTGRVQILQIGKKRILEFNSNFKTSTSGPDLVVVLHRSTDVIGSTVPPAYPLKSGDYILLAPLKRYSGAQRYPIPDGIRLSNYPSVAVWCRKFNATFGAARLK
;
A
#
# COMPACT_ATOMS: atom_id res chain seq x y z
N MET A 1 -46.98 26.64 41.58
CA MET A 1 -47.72 25.42 41.19
C MET A 1 -46.71 24.57 40.41
N VAL A 2 -45.85 23.80 41.06
CA VAL A 2 -46.03 22.52 41.81
C VAL A 2 -46.46 21.36 40.90
N SER A 3 -45.77 20.22 41.09
CA SER A 3 -45.84 18.88 40.45
C SER A 3 -44.84 18.70 39.31
N THR A 4 -43.67 18.02 39.45
CA THR A 4 -43.27 16.80 40.19
C THR A 4 -44.06 15.54 39.81
N ASN A 5 -43.38 14.53 39.25
CA ASN A 5 -43.48 13.07 39.54
C ASN A 5 -42.80 12.24 38.43
N LEU A 6 -41.72 11.49 38.68
CA LEU A 6 -41.53 10.20 39.39
C LEU A 6 -41.30 9.08 38.34
N PHE A 7 -40.07 8.57 38.22
CA PHE A 7 -39.57 7.28 38.77
C PHE A 7 -40.22 6.02 38.17
N PHE A 8 -39.41 5.16 37.54
CA PHE A 8 -39.31 3.69 37.70
C PHE A 8 -38.24 3.18 36.71
N HIS A 9 -36.99 2.93 37.15
CA HIS A 9 -36.46 1.64 37.59
C HIS A 9 -36.63 0.52 36.54
N SER A 10 -35.52 0.05 35.93
CA SER A 10 -35.05 -1.33 36.14
C SER A 10 -33.76 -1.63 35.38
N CYS A 11 -32.80 -2.04 36.21
CA CYS A 11 -31.55 -2.71 35.93
C CYS A 11 -31.74 -3.97 35.08
N GLN A 12 -30.94 -4.17 34.04
CA GLN A 12 -30.58 -5.52 33.63
C GLN A 12 -29.19 -5.53 32.97
N PHE A 13 -28.16 -5.60 33.81
CA PHE A 13 -26.84 -6.06 33.40
C PHE A 13 -26.90 -7.58 33.19
N GLY A 14 -26.83 -8.03 31.95
CA GLY A 14 -26.70 -9.45 31.60
C GLY A 14 -25.24 -9.81 31.34
N LEU A 15 -24.53 -10.22 32.40
CA LEU A 15 -23.18 -10.78 32.33
C LEU A 15 -23.30 -12.29 32.02
N ILE A 16 -22.99 -12.70 30.79
CA ILE A 16 -22.86 -14.13 30.43
C ILE A 16 -21.38 -14.42 30.23
N LEU A 17 -20.75 -15.00 31.25
CA LEU A 17 -19.40 -15.54 31.22
C LEU A 17 -19.50 -17.03 30.88
N LEU A 18 -19.20 -17.40 29.62
CA LEU A 18 -19.11 -18.80 29.20
C LEU A 18 -17.71 -19.34 29.52
N LEU A 19 -17.67 -20.26 30.49
CA LEU A 19 -16.53 -21.12 30.79
C LEU A 19 -16.41 -22.20 29.70
N SER A 20 -15.33 -22.19 28.93
CA SER A 20 -14.90 -23.36 28.16
C SER A 20 -13.57 -23.86 28.72
N LEU A 21 -13.62 -25.02 29.38
CA LEU A 21 -12.46 -25.83 29.71
C LEU A 21 -11.84 -26.39 28.42
N GLY A 22 -10.54 -26.20 28.26
CA GLY A 22 -9.74 -26.86 27.23
C GLY A 22 -8.33 -27.10 27.75
N CYS A 23 -8.10 -28.26 28.37
CA CYS A 23 -6.78 -28.75 28.73
C CYS A 23 -5.96 -29.05 27.49
N SER A 24 -4.73 -28.54 27.42
CA SER A 24 -3.66 -29.13 26.60
C SER A 24 -2.30 -28.80 27.19
N GLY A 25 -1.67 -29.84 27.73
CA GLY A 25 -0.23 -30.08 27.80
C GLY A 25 0.68 -28.92 28.22
N VAL A 26 1.00 -28.86 29.50
CA VAL A 26 2.20 -28.16 29.98
C VAL A 26 3.39 -29.10 29.78
N ILE A 27 4.29 -28.74 28.87
CA ILE A 27 5.62 -29.36 28.77
C ILE A 27 6.53 -28.60 29.74
N SER A 28 6.86 -29.24 30.86
CA SER A 28 7.89 -28.75 31.77
C SER A 28 9.26 -28.86 31.09
N PHE A 29 9.87 -27.72 30.74
CA PHE A 29 11.30 -27.65 30.45
C PHE A 29 12.04 -27.30 31.74
N GLN A 30 12.67 -28.29 32.35
CA GLN A 30 13.62 -28.09 33.43
C GLN A 30 14.89 -27.46 32.85
N ALA A 31 15.13 -26.19 33.20
CA ALA A 31 16.42 -25.54 32.97
C ALA A 31 17.41 -26.03 34.04
N THR A 32 18.22 -27.03 33.69
CA THR A 32 19.45 -27.35 34.40
C THR A 32 20.60 -27.33 33.41
N GLY A 33 21.56 -26.44 33.61
CA GLY A 33 22.81 -26.44 32.86
C GLY A 33 23.43 -25.06 32.78
N ASN A 34 24.41 -24.81 33.66
CA ASN A 34 25.33 -23.68 33.57
C ASN A 34 26.07 -23.69 32.21
N PRO A 35 26.36 -22.53 31.59
CA PRO A 35 27.37 -22.47 30.55
C PRO A 35 28.76 -22.34 31.19
N ASP A 36 29.53 -23.42 31.10
CA ASP A 36 30.99 -23.37 31.19
C ASP A 36 31.54 -22.78 29.85
N PRO A 37 32.53 -21.88 29.86
CA PRO A 37 33.08 -21.31 28.65
C PRO A 37 34.21 -22.18 28.10
N SER A 38 34.34 -22.13 26.78
CA SER A 38 35.55 -22.38 25.97
C SER A 38 35.50 -23.57 25.00
N ILE A 39 36.07 -23.30 23.82
CA ILE A 39 36.63 -24.18 22.80
C ILE A 39 35.77 -24.39 21.52
N GLU A 40 35.88 -23.38 20.65
CA GLU A 40 36.61 -23.47 19.37
C GLU A 40 36.38 -24.71 18.48
N LYS A 41 35.80 -24.50 17.29
CA LYS A 41 36.35 -25.09 16.06
C LYS A 41 35.83 -24.39 14.80
N ASP A 42 36.78 -23.94 14.00
CA ASP A 42 36.64 -23.50 12.62
C ASP A 42 35.66 -24.35 11.81
N ILE A 43 34.62 -23.71 11.32
CA ILE A 43 33.99 -24.08 10.06
C ILE A 43 33.99 -22.81 9.22
N PRO A 44 34.77 -22.73 8.12
CA PRO A 44 34.57 -21.67 7.17
C PRO A 44 33.23 -21.97 6.48
N ILE A 45 32.14 -21.41 7.02
CA ILE A 45 30.92 -21.26 6.24
C ILE A 45 31.30 -20.26 5.15
N LYS A 46 31.71 -20.81 4.00
CA LYS A 46 31.64 -20.14 2.72
C LYS A 46 30.16 -19.80 2.54
N VAL A 47 29.76 -18.63 3.03
CA VAL A 47 28.49 -18.02 2.72
C VAL A 47 28.55 -17.83 1.21
N SER A 48 27.96 -18.79 0.51
CA SER A 48 27.67 -18.68 -0.90
C SER A 48 26.75 -17.48 -1.03
N GLU A 49 27.33 -16.32 -1.34
CA GLU A 49 26.68 -15.10 -1.81
C GLU A 49 26.00 -15.35 -3.17
N ALA A 50 25.17 -16.38 -3.26
CA ALA A 50 24.36 -16.69 -4.42
C ALA A 50 22.95 -16.15 -4.18
N ASN A 51 22.84 -14.82 -4.16
CA ASN A 51 21.60 -14.08 -4.45
C ASN A 51 21.91 -12.71 -5.10
N THR A 52 23.05 -12.59 -5.77
CA THR A 52 23.46 -11.38 -6.49
C THR A 52 23.33 -11.61 -8.00
N ASP A 53 22.14 -11.98 -8.49
CA ASP A 53 21.97 -12.22 -9.94
C ASP A 53 20.64 -11.71 -10.54
N LEU A 54 19.86 -10.88 -9.82
CA LEU A 54 18.64 -10.27 -10.38
C LEU A 54 18.55 -8.74 -10.24
N VAL A 55 19.58 -8.07 -9.71
CA VAL A 55 19.53 -6.61 -9.44
C VAL A 55 20.37 -5.77 -10.41
N SER A 56 21.01 -6.39 -11.40
CA SER A 56 21.70 -5.68 -12.49
C SER A 56 20.87 -5.76 -13.77
N GLY A 57 19.91 -4.84 -13.94
CA GLY A 57 19.09 -4.82 -15.17
C GLY A 57 17.85 -3.92 -15.16
N ALA A 58 17.47 -3.36 -14.01
CA ALA A 58 16.37 -2.41 -13.93
C ALA A 58 16.86 -0.97 -14.18
N LYS A 59 16.42 -0.35 -15.27
CA LYS A 59 16.69 1.06 -15.59
C LYS A 59 15.47 1.91 -15.28
N VAL A 60 15.62 2.96 -14.48
CA VAL A 60 14.57 3.98 -14.32
C VAL A 60 14.49 4.77 -15.64
N ILE A 61 13.29 4.83 -16.24
CA ILE A 61 13.07 5.54 -17.51
C ILE A 61 12.14 6.75 -17.39
N ALA A 62 11.39 6.85 -16.30
CA ALA A 62 10.60 8.03 -15.96
C ALA A 62 10.28 8.04 -14.47
N SER A 63 10.09 9.22 -13.87
CA SER A 63 9.72 9.32 -12.45
C SER A 63 9.02 10.63 -12.09
N GLY A 64 8.29 10.63 -10.97
CA GLY A 64 7.54 11.78 -10.49
C GLY A 64 7.19 11.70 -9.01
N ASN A 65 7.08 12.86 -8.37
CA ASN A 65 6.55 12.96 -7.00
C ASN A 65 5.03 13.00 -7.06
N LEU A 66 4.37 12.34 -6.12
CA LEU A 66 2.94 12.44 -5.95
C LEU A 66 2.60 13.80 -5.35
N VAL A 67 1.53 14.38 -5.89
CA VAL A 67 0.84 15.55 -5.35
C VAL A 67 -0.56 15.12 -4.93
N ASP A 68 -1.05 15.77 -3.87
CA ASP A 68 -2.37 15.52 -3.30
C ASP A 68 -3.47 15.92 -4.30
N GLY A 69 -4.54 15.13 -4.32
CA GLY A 69 -5.79 15.45 -4.98
C GLY A 69 -6.91 15.63 -3.95
N GLU A 70 -7.95 14.81 -4.04
CA GLU A 70 -9.08 14.84 -3.10
C GLU A 70 -8.66 14.45 -1.67
N HIS A 71 -7.64 13.60 -1.54
CA HIS A 71 -7.10 13.15 -0.27
C HIS A 71 -5.58 13.32 -0.21
N PRO A 72 -4.99 13.43 1.00
CA PRO A 72 -3.54 13.43 1.15
C PRO A 72 -2.92 12.16 0.56
N THR A 73 -1.94 12.35 -0.32
CA THR A 73 -1.22 11.30 -1.04
C THR A 73 0.25 11.66 -1.20
N THR A 74 1.12 10.94 -0.50
CA THR A 74 2.56 11.17 -0.52
C THR A 74 3.32 10.07 -1.25
N GLY A 75 4.57 10.35 -1.58
CA GLY A 75 5.53 9.38 -2.11
C GLY A 75 6.03 9.72 -3.50
N ARG A 76 6.75 8.78 -4.10
CA ARG A 76 7.30 8.90 -5.44
C ARG A 76 6.89 7.68 -6.26
N VAL A 77 6.63 7.91 -7.54
CA VAL A 77 6.40 6.86 -8.52
C VAL A 77 7.50 6.90 -9.59
N GLN A 78 7.89 5.74 -10.08
CA GLN A 78 8.84 5.59 -11.17
C GLN A 78 8.44 4.47 -12.11
N ILE A 79 8.91 4.54 -13.36
CA ILE A 79 8.80 3.44 -14.32
C ILE A 79 10.18 2.82 -14.49
N LEU A 80 10.25 1.52 -14.22
CA LEU A 80 11.41 0.66 -14.41
C LEU A 80 11.29 -0.09 -15.74
N GLN A 81 12.34 -0.05 -16.54
CA GLN A 81 12.56 -0.94 -17.67
C GLN A 81 13.38 -2.14 -17.19
N ILE A 82 12.84 -3.35 -17.31
CA ILE A 82 13.51 -4.61 -16.96
C ILE A 82 13.45 -5.51 -18.20
N GLY A 83 14.55 -5.57 -18.95
CA GLY A 83 14.57 -6.21 -20.27
C GLY A 83 13.57 -5.54 -21.21
N LYS A 84 12.57 -6.29 -21.70
CA LYS A 84 11.48 -5.76 -22.55
C LYS A 84 10.25 -5.30 -21.75
N LYS A 85 10.19 -5.60 -20.44
CA LYS A 85 9.03 -5.31 -19.60
C LYS A 85 9.18 -3.95 -18.93
N ARG A 86 8.03 -3.31 -18.69
CA ARG A 86 7.92 -2.04 -17.97
C ARG A 86 7.09 -2.23 -16.72
N ILE A 87 7.60 -1.72 -15.61
CA ILE A 87 6.95 -1.81 -14.29
C ILE A 87 6.81 -0.40 -13.74
N LEU A 88 5.61 -0.01 -13.36
CA LEU A 88 5.37 1.16 -12.53
C LEU A 88 5.58 0.78 -11.07
N GLU A 89 6.37 1.55 -10.34
CA GLU A 89 6.70 1.32 -8.94
C GLU A 89 6.43 2.57 -8.12
N PHE A 90 5.63 2.41 -7.06
CA PHE A 90 5.59 3.35 -5.95
C PHE A 90 6.68 3.00 -4.93
N ASN A 91 7.33 4.00 -4.37
CA ASN A 91 8.38 3.81 -3.36
C ASN A 91 7.82 3.47 -1.97
N SER A 92 8.72 3.19 -1.02
CA SER A 92 8.39 2.88 0.38
C SER A 92 7.60 3.97 1.10
N ASN A 93 7.74 5.22 0.66
CA ASN A 93 7.13 6.39 1.29
C ASN A 93 5.73 6.69 0.70
N PHE A 94 5.25 5.84 -0.21
CA PHE A 94 3.89 5.93 -0.70
C PHE A 94 2.88 5.79 0.44
N LYS A 95 1.92 6.70 0.49
CA LYS A 95 0.78 6.65 1.40
C LYS A 95 -0.39 7.42 0.80
N THR A 96 -1.60 6.91 0.92
CA THR A 96 -2.85 7.58 0.55
C THR A 96 -3.97 7.22 1.54
N SER A 97 -5.13 7.85 1.41
CA SER A 97 -6.31 7.58 2.26
C SER A 97 -6.94 6.21 1.99
N THR A 98 -7.54 5.62 3.02
CA THR A 98 -8.34 4.37 2.93
C THR A 98 -9.82 4.60 2.62
N SER A 99 -10.24 5.86 2.44
CA SER A 99 -11.65 6.26 2.22
C SER A 99 -12.23 5.83 0.87
N GLY A 100 -11.41 5.38 -0.08
CA GLY A 100 -11.82 4.97 -1.42
C GLY A 100 -12.08 3.46 -1.52
N PRO A 101 -13.33 2.98 -1.70
CA PRO A 101 -13.64 1.56 -1.75
C PRO A 101 -13.20 0.85 -3.05
N ASP A 102 -12.82 1.61 -4.08
CA ASP A 102 -12.38 1.09 -5.38
C ASP A 102 -11.22 1.91 -5.95
N LEU A 103 -10.11 1.98 -5.22
CA LEU A 103 -8.88 2.63 -5.69
C LEU A 103 -8.15 1.79 -6.74
N VAL A 104 -7.73 2.48 -7.80
CA VAL A 104 -6.96 1.91 -8.90
C VAL A 104 -5.78 2.80 -9.25
N VAL A 105 -4.81 2.21 -9.94
CA VAL A 105 -3.67 2.91 -10.53
C VAL A 105 -3.90 3.06 -12.02
N VAL A 106 -3.77 4.29 -12.53
CA VAL A 106 -3.94 4.61 -13.95
C VAL A 106 -2.75 5.37 -14.51
N LEU A 107 -2.48 5.20 -15.80
CA LEU A 107 -1.67 6.13 -16.61
C LEU A 107 -2.60 7.16 -17.25
N HIS A 108 -2.24 8.44 -17.27
CA HIS A 108 -3.11 9.53 -17.72
C HIS A 108 -2.44 10.43 -18.76
N ARG A 109 -3.22 10.95 -19.72
CA ARG A 109 -2.76 11.76 -20.86
C ARG A 109 -2.29 13.19 -20.51
N SER A 110 -2.89 13.79 -19.48
CA SER A 110 -2.49 15.13 -19.01
C SER A 110 -1.13 15.08 -18.30
N THR A 111 -0.29 16.10 -18.52
CA THR A 111 0.97 16.31 -17.78
C THR A 111 0.75 16.83 -16.36
N ASP A 112 -0.44 17.31 -16.04
CA ASP A 112 -0.80 17.81 -14.71
C ASP A 112 -2.26 17.45 -14.41
N VAL A 113 -2.49 16.25 -13.87
CA VAL A 113 -3.84 15.74 -13.62
C VAL A 113 -4.59 16.63 -12.63
N ILE A 114 -3.95 17.03 -11.53
CA ILE A 114 -4.61 17.84 -10.49
C ILE A 114 -4.90 19.25 -11.00
N GLY A 115 -3.94 19.91 -11.64
CA GLY A 115 -4.15 21.26 -12.18
C GLY A 115 -5.07 21.34 -13.40
N SER A 116 -5.30 20.23 -14.12
CA SER A 116 -6.21 20.19 -15.29
C SER A 116 -7.62 19.67 -14.99
N THR A 117 -7.91 19.34 -13.73
CA THR A 117 -9.23 18.84 -13.29
C THR A 117 -9.82 19.74 -12.20
N VAL A 118 -11.09 19.50 -11.85
CA VAL A 118 -11.86 20.39 -10.98
C VAL A 118 -11.98 19.80 -9.57
N PRO A 119 -11.62 20.54 -8.49
CA PRO A 119 -11.83 20.11 -7.11
C PRO A 119 -13.33 20.05 -6.76
N PRO A 120 -13.73 19.29 -5.72
CA PRO A 120 -12.86 18.54 -4.81
C PRO A 120 -12.45 17.18 -5.33
N ALA A 121 -13.14 16.65 -6.35
CA ALA A 121 -12.97 15.27 -6.78
C ALA A 121 -11.88 15.04 -7.83
N TYR A 122 -11.47 16.08 -8.57
CA TYR A 122 -10.47 15.96 -9.64
C TYR A 122 -10.83 14.82 -10.63
N PRO A 123 -12.02 14.87 -11.25
CA PRO A 123 -12.55 13.75 -12.00
C PRO A 123 -11.78 13.49 -13.30
N LEU A 124 -11.59 12.22 -13.63
CA LEU A 124 -11.00 11.78 -14.89
C LEU A 124 -12.10 11.61 -15.94
N LYS A 125 -11.76 11.90 -17.21
CA LYS A 125 -12.64 11.68 -18.36
C LYS A 125 -12.35 10.32 -18.99
N SER A 126 -13.40 9.66 -19.47
CA SER A 126 -13.24 8.41 -20.23
C SER A 126 -12.37 8.65 -21.48
N GLY A 127 -11.45 7.73 -21.77
CA GLY A 127 -10.50 7.82 -22.89
C GLY A 127 -9.17 8.52 -22.57
N ASP A 128 -9.09 9.24 -21.45
CA ASP A 128 -7.87 9.97 -21.05
C ASP A 128 -6.90 9.14 -20.21
N TYR A 129 -7.27 7.90 -19.88
CA TYR A 129 -6.47 7.04 -19.04
C TYR A 129 -6.42 5.59 -19.50
N ILE A 130 -5.39 4.88 -19.03
CA ILE A 130 -5.30 3.42 -19.08
C ILE A 130 -5.30 2.91 -17.64
N LEU A 131 -6.21 1.99 -17.32
CA LEU A 131 -6.23 1.30 -16.05
C LEU A 131 -5.15 0.22 -16.00
N LEU A 132 -4.27 0.28 -14.99
CA LEU A 132 -3.25 -0.74 -14.78
C LEU A 132 -3.77 -1.87 -13.89
N ALA A 133 -4.19 -1.55 -12.67
CA ALA A 133 -4.72 -2.51 -11.71
C ALA A 133 -5.40 -1.82 -10.52
N PRO A 134 -6.17 -2.58 -9.71
CA PRO A 134 -6.53 -2.16 -8.36
C PRO A 134 -5.32 -1.83 -7.50
N LEU A 135 -5.47 -0.82 -6.62
CA LEU A 135 -4.44 -0.46 -5.66
C LEU A 135 -4.27 -1.60 -4.65
N LYS A 136 -3.06 -2.17 -4.56
CA LYS A 136 -2.76 -3.33 -3.71
C LYS A 136 -2.76 -2.99 -2.23
N ARG A 137 -2.20 -1.83 -1.87
CA ARG A 137 -2.06 -1.34 -0.50
C ARG A 137 -2.14 0.18 -0.49
N TYR A 138 -2.67 0.75 0.59
CA TYR A 138 -2.75 2.20 0.79
C TYR A 138 -1.41 2.83 1.20
N SER A 139 -0.40 2.03 1.52
CA SER A 139 0.93 2.49 1.86
C SER A 139 2.03 1.50 1.48
N GLY A 140 3.26 2.00 1.42
CA GLY A 140 4.46 1.24 1.16
C GLY A 140 4.72 0.95 -0.33
N ALA A 141 5.92 0.43 -0.59
CA ALA A 141 6.40 0.17 -1.93
C ALA A 141 5.53 -0.87 -2.63
N GLN A 142 5.22 -0.68 -3.91
CA GLN A 142 4.36 -1.58 -4.67
C GLN A 142 4.55 -1.41 -6.17
N ARG A 143 4.38 -2.51 -6.91
CA ARG A 143 4.70 -2.60 -8.34
C ARG A 143 3.50 -3.02 -9.16
N TYR A 144 3.40 -2.46 -10.36
CA TYR A 144 2.34 -2.68 -11.34
C TYR A 144 2.95 -2.92 -12.72
N PRO A 145 2.67 -4.05 -13.37
CA PRO A 145 3.10 -4.24 -14.75
C PRO A 145 2.39 -3.25 -15.66
N ILE A 146 3.14 -2.63 -16.56
CA ILE A 146 2.58 -1.82 -17.64
C ILE A 146 2.44 -2.74 -18.86
N PRO A 147 1.22 -2.89 -19.41
CA PRO A 147 1.01 -3.70 -20.61
C PRO A 147 1.94 -3.31 -21.75
N ASP A 148 2.38 -4.31 -22.50
CA ASP A 148 3.13 -4.10 -23.73
C ASP A 148 2.24 -3.37 -24.76
N GLY A 149 2.84 -2.63 -25.69
CA GLY A 149 2.10 -1.83 -26.69
C GLY A 149 1.67 -0.43 -26.24
N ILE A 150 1.70 -0.11 -24.94
CA ILE A 150 1.45 1.26 -24.46
C ILE A 150 2.62 2.17 -24.83
N ARG A 151 2.34 3.28 -25.53
CA ARG A 151 3.30 4.37 -25.79
C ARG A 151 3.29 5.35 -24.62
N LEU A 152 4.29 5.26 -23.73
CA LEU A 152 4.35 6.06 -22.50
C LEU A 152 4.41 7.57 -22.74
N SER A 153 4.94 8.01 -23.89
CA SER A 153 4.91 9.42 -24.29
C SER A 153 3.50 10.02 -24.36
N ASN A 154 2.48 9.18 -24.56
CA ASN A 154 1.09 9.61 -24.62
C ASN A 154 0.42 9.68 -23.24
N TYR A 155 1.09 9.18 -22.19
CA TYR A 155 0.57 9.11 -20.84
C TYR A 155 1.61 9.60 -19.84
N PRO A 156 1.87 10.92 -19.81
CA PRO A 156 2.95 11.53 -19.02
C PRO A 156 2.65 11.62 -17.51
N SER A 157 1.57 11.01 -17.01
CA SER A 157 1.24 11.03 -15.58
C SER A 157 0.70 9.68 -15.09
N VAL A 158 0.82 9.48 -13.78
CA VAL A 158 0.18 8.41 -13.01
C VAL A 158 -0.83 9.03 -12.08
N ALA A 159 -1.97 8.37 -11.86
CA ALA A 159 -2.91 8.75 -10.82
C ALA A 159 -3.36 7.54 -9.98
N VAL A 160 -3.56 7.78 -8.69
CA VAL A 160 -4.33 6.92 -7.79
C VAL A 160 -5.75 7.48 -7.77
N TRP A 161 -6.70 6.70 -8.27
CA TRP A 161 -8.05 7.18 -8.58
C TRP A 161 -9.09 6.21 -8.03
N CYS A 162 -10.12 6.72 -7.36
CA CYS A 162 -11.27 5.94 -6.96
C CYS A 162 -12.29 5.93 -8.09
N ARG A 163 -12.45 4.77 -8.75
CA ARG A 163 -13.35 4.69 -9.91
C ARG A 163 -14.81 4.90 -9.54
N LYS A 164 -15.22 4.38 -8.37
CA LYS A 164 -16.59 4.45 -7.87
C LYS A 164 -17.10 5.89 -7.74
N PHE A 165 -16.23 6.80 -7.29
CA PHE A 165 -16.58 8.20 -7.04
C PHE A 165 -16.02 9.16 -8.09
N ASN A 166 -15.31 8.64 -9.09
CA ASN A 166 -14.52 9.43 -10.04
C ASN A 166 -13.63 10.48 -9.34
N ALA A 167 -12.87 10.01 -8.36
CA ALA A 167 -12.16 10.83 -7.38
C ALA A 167 -10.65 10.59 -7.45
N THR A 168 -9.85 11.56 -7.89
CA THR A 168 -8.38 11.41 -7.93
C THR A 168 -7.78 11.73 -6.57
N PHE A 169 -7.22 10.71 -5.91
CA PHE A 169 -6.62 10.85 -4.58
C PHE A 169 -5.25 11.50 -4.66
N GLY A 170 -4.47 11.18 -5.69
CA GLY A 170 -3.19 11.84 -5.94
C GLY A 170 -2.65 11.48 -7.30
N ALA A 171 -1.78 12.33 -7.84
CA ALA A 171 -1.20 12.13 -9.15
C ALA A 171 0.26 12.55 -9.19
N ALA A 172 1.01 12.03 -10.16
CA ALA A 172 2.41 12.35 -10.36
C ALA A 172 2.70 12.51 -11.85
N ARG A 173 3.28 13.65 -12.22
CA ARG A 173 3.85 13.85 -13.55
C ARG A 173 5.14 13.06 -13.66
N LEU A 174 5.26 12.25 -14.70
CA LEU A 174 6.45 11.50 -15.05
C LEU A 174 7.38 12.34 -15.92
N LYS A 175 8.65 12.42 -15.53
CA LYS A 175 9.74 13.08 -16.27
C LYS A 175 10.88 12.12 -16.51
#